data_AF-A0A0U1L5Y9-F1
#
_entry.id   AF-A0A0U1L5Y9-F1
#
_cell.length_a   1.000
_cell.length_b   1.000
_cell.length_c   1.000
_cell.angle_alpha   90.00
_cell.angle_beta   90.00
_cell.angle_gamma   90.00
#
_symmetry.space_group_name_H-M   'P 1'
#
loop_
_entity.id
_entity.type
_entity.pdbx_description
1 polymer ?
#
loop_
_entity_poly.entity_id
_entity_poly.type
_entity_poly.pdbx_seq_one_letter_code
_entity_poly.pdbx_strand_id
1 'polypeptide(L)'
;MNMTVTERAQEYIAQEGNVISVRIAKRLIPGCTATKTADLPAIQLGKPEDYEQADYEAVTIDGVKVYAHSSIINYNGQVPLRVDIETTLFGKQLAVYGMPIPTQSCGDCSLC
;
A
#
# COMPACT_ATOMS: atom_id res chain seq x y z
N MET A 1 -3.98 -11.22 8.77
CA MET A 1 -3.59 -9.86 8.37
C MET A 1 -4.68 -8.90 8.85
N ASN A 2 -4.34 -7.82 9.55
CA ASN A 2 -5.23 -6.73 9.95
C ASN A 2 -5.35 -5.72 8.80
N MET A 3 -5.94 -6.20 7.70
CA MET A 3 -6.24 -5.42 6.52
C MET A 3 -7.69 -5.64 6.14
N THR A 4 -8.37 -4.60 5.68
CA THR A 4 -9.74 -4.66 5.15
C THR A 4 -9.76 -4.18 3.72
N VAL A 5 -10.59 -4.80 2.89
CA VAL A 5 -10.84 -4.39 1.50
C VAL A 5 -12.26 -3.85 1.42
N THR A 6 -12.43 -2.59 1.03
CA THR A 6 -13.77 -1.99 0.91
C THR A 6 -14.57 -2.67 -0.20
N GLU A 7 -15.90 -2.70 -0.09
CA GLU A 7 -16.78 -3.26 -1.13
C GLU A 7 -16.51 -2.65 -2.51
N ARG A 8 -16.24 -1.33 -2.54
CA ARG A 8 -15.88 -0.63 -3.78
C ARG A 8 -14.59 -1.16 -4.39
N ALA A 9 -13.56 -1.39 -3.57
CA ALA A 9 -12.32 -2.01 -4.02
C ALA A 9 -12.53 -3.45 -4.48
N GLN A 10 -13.36 -4.23 -3.78
CA GLN A 10 -13.69 -5.60 -4.17
C GLN A 10 -14.34 -5.64 -5.56
N GLU A 11 -15.31 -4.76 -5.84
CA GLU A 11 -15.97 -4.70 -7.15
C GLU A 11 -14.97 -4.45 -8.29
N TYR A 12 -14.03 -3.55 -8.09
CA TYR A 12 -13.00 -3.24 -9.09
C TYR A 12 -11.97 -4.35 -9.24
N ILE A 13 -11.54 -4.94 -8.13
CA ILE A 13 -10.61 -6.07 -8.13
C ILE A 13 -11.26 -7.31 -8.77
N ALA A 14 -12.56 -7.52 -8.58
CA ALA A 14 -13.31 -8.62 -9.18
C ALA A 14 -13.37 -8.53 -10.70
N GLN A 15 -13.41 -7.32 -11.28
CA GLN A 15 -13.35 -7.11 -12.73
C GLN A 15 -12.01 -7.56 -13.34
N GLU A 16 -10.95 -7.57 -12.53
CA GLU A 16 -9.57 -7.80 -12.94
C GLU A 16 -9.02 -9.15 -12.45
N GLY A 17 -9.92 -10.09 -12.10
CA GLY A 17 -9.57 -11.46 -11.74
C GLY A 17 -9.50 -11.76 -10.23
N ASN A 18 -9.97 -10.83 -9.40
CA ASN A 18 -10.09 -10.96 -7.95
C ASN A 18 -8.76 -11.20 -7.20
N VAL A 19 -7.67 -10.67 -7.76
CA VAL A 19 -6.31 -10.85 -7.24
C VAL A 19 -5.59 -9.51 -7.19
N ILE A 20 -4.91 -9.25 -6.07
CA ILE A 20 -4.02 -8.09 -5.92
C ILE A 20 -2.68 -8.50 -5.32
N SER A 21 -1.64 -7.72 -5.60
CA SER A 21 -0.37 -7.75 -4.89
C SER A 21 -0.14 -6.44 -4.16
N VAL A 22 0.42 -6.52 -2.95
CA VAL A 22 0.66 -5.35 -2.10
C VAL A 22 2.07 -5.41 -1.54
N ARG A 23 2.80 -4.31 -1.67
CA ARG A 23 4.18 -4.16 -1.18
C ARG A 23 4.43 -2.75 -0.64
N ILE A 24 5.54 -2.57 0.06
CA ILE A 24 6.04 -1.24 0.42
C ILE A 24 7.12 -0.86 -0.60
N ALA A 25 6.88 0.23 -1.33
CA ALA A 25 7.84 0.80 -2.27
C ALA A 25 8.47 2.05 -1.68
N LYS A 26 9.80 2.16 -1.79
CA LYS A 26 10.53 3.38 -1.46
C LYS A 26 10.39 4.37 -2.60
N ARG A 27 9.75 5.51 -2.37
CA ARG A 27 9.65 6.60 -3.35
C ARG A 27 10.39 7.82 -2.88
N LEU A 28 11.01 8.51 -3.84
CA LEU A 28 11.58 9.83 -3.59
C LEU A 28 10.43 10.83 -3.47
N ILE A 29 10.35 11.48 -2.31
CA ILE A 29 9.46 12.58 -2.05
C ILE A 29 10.25 13.90 -1.99
N PRO A 30 9.72 14.99 -2.53
CA PRO A 30 10.33 16.30 -2.39
C PRO A 30 10.33 16.69 -0.92
N GLY A 31 11.51 16.95 -0.35
CA GLY A 31 11.67 17.59 0.95
C GLY A 31 12.09 19.05 0.80
N CYS A 32 11.83 19.88 1.80
CA CYS A 32 12.16 21.32 1.76
C CYS A 32 13.67 21.61 1.55
N THR A 33 14.56 20.68 1.90
CA THR A 33 16.03 20.87 1.81
C THR A 33 16.76 19.78 1.02
N ALA A 34 16.18 18.58 0.88
CA ALA A 34 16.74 17.47 0.12
C ALA A 34 15.63 16.49 -0.30
N THR A 35 15.87 15.73 -1.37
CA THR A 35 15.07 14.57 -1.74
C THR A 35 15.14 13.53 -0.62
N LYS A 36 13.98 13.13 -0.09
CA LYS A 36 13.87 12.11 0.95
C LYS A 36 13.24 10.86 0.37
N THR A 37 13.59 9.69 0.90
CA THR A 37 12.86 8.45 0.61
C THR A 37 11.75 8.24 1.63
N ALA A 38 10.54 7.98 1.15
CA ALA A 38 9.41 7.56 1.97
C ALA A 38 8.96 6.14 1.59
N ASP A 39 8.63 5.37 2.62
CA ASP A 39 7.99 4.07 2.48
C ASP A 39 6.51 4.29 2.16
N LEU A 40 6.11 3.99 0.93
CA LEU A 40 4.73 4.14 0.46
C LEU A 40 4.15 2.78 0.07
N PRO A 41 2.86 2.52 0.35
CA PRO A 41 2.26 1.28 -0.04
C PRO A 41 2.02 1.32 -1.54
N ALA A 42 2.45 0.28 -2.23
CA ALA A 42 2.16 0.06 -3.63
C ALA A 42 1.24 -1.15 -3.74
N ILE A 43 0.12 -0.96 -4.41
CA ILE A 43 -0.83 -2.01 -4.75
C ILE A 43 -0.88 -2.15 -6.25
N GLN A 44 -0.90 -3.40 -6.72
CA GLN A 44 -1.03 -3.75 -8.12
C GLN A 44 -2.12 -4.79 -8.28
N LEU A 45 -2.81 -4.75 -9.42
CA LEU A 45 -3.75 -5.78 -9.80
C LEU A 45 -2.99 -7.01 -10.30
N GLY A 46 -3.50 -8.19 -9.99
CA GLY A 46 -2.92 -9.46 -10.42
C GLY A 46 -1.85 -10.00 -9.47
N LYS A 47 -1.15 -11.02 -9.97
CA LYS A 47 -0.11 -11.74 -9.22
C LYS A 47 1.23 -11.01 -9.33
N PRO A 48 2.10 -11.11 -8.31
CA PRO A 48 3.49 -10.70 -8.45
C PRO A 48 4.21 -11.52 -9.53
N GLU A 49 5.26 -10.94 -10.10
CA GLU A 49 6.08 -11.60 -11.12
C GLU A 49 6.73 -12.87 -10.54
N ASP A 50 6.95 -13.89 -11.38
CA ASP A 50 7.33 -15.23 -10.91
C ASP A 50 8.64 -15.26 -10.10
N TYR A 51 9.57 -14.33 -10.38
CA TYR A 51 10.82 -14.23 -9.63
C TYR A 51 10.67 -13.54 -8.27
N GLU A 52 9.60 -12.77 -8.04
CA GLU A 52 9.35 -12.11 -6.75
C GLU A 52 8.45 -12.94 -5.84
N GLN A 53 7.75 -13.96 -6.36
CA GLN A 53 6.74 -14.74 -5.61
C GLN A 53 7.24 -15.32 -4.28
N ALA A 54 8.54 -15.62 -4.16
CA ALA A 54 9.12 -16.16 -2.93
C ALA A 54 8.98 -15.22 -1.73
N ASP A 55 8.91 -13.91 -1.97
CA ASP A 55 8.82 -12.87 -0.94
C ASP A 55 7.37 -12.46 -0.63
N TYR A 56 6.39 -13.08 -1.29
CA TYR A 56 4.96 -12.80 -1.09
C TYR A 56 4.25 -13.96 -0.43
N GLU A 57 3.45 -13.64 0.58
CA GLU A 57 2.49 -14.55 1.19
C GLU A 57 1.11 -14.34 0.58
N ALA A 58 0.46 -15.41 0.12
CA ALA A 58 -0.91 -15.33 -0.38
C ALA A 58 -1.92 -15.48 0.76
N VAL A 59 -2.72 -14.45 0.99
CA VAL A 59 -3.74 -14.39 2.03
C VAL A 59 -5.08 -14.04 1.41
N THR A 60 -6.18 -14.62 1.89
CA THR A 60 -7.53 -14.23 1.46
C THR A 60 -8.11 -13.25 2.48
N ILE A 61 -8.53 -12.08 1.99
CA ILE A 61 -9.06 -10.98 2.82
C ILE A 61 -10.35 -10.50 2.17
N ASP A 62 -11.45 -10.56 2.93
CA ASP A 62 -12.78 -10.15 2.47
C ASP A 62 -13.16 -10.72 1.08
N GLY A 63 -12.78 -11.98 0.81
CA GLY A 63 -13.05 -12.67 -0.46
C GLY A 63 -12.09 -12.35 -1.61
N VAL A 64 -11.11 -11.47 -1.41
CA VAL A 64 -10.07 -11.11 -2.39
C VAL A 64 -8.78 -11.89 -2.10
N LYS A 65 -8.11 -12.37 -3.15
CA LYS A 65 -6.78 -13.00 -3.00
C LYS A 65 -5.69 -11.92 -3.01
N VAL A 66 -5.03 -11.74 -1.88
CA VAL A 66 -4.00 -10.72 -1.64
C VAL A 66 -2.63 -11.39 -1.55
N TYR A 67 -1.72 -11.05 -2.44
CA TYR A 67 -0.30 -11.39 -2.31
C TYR A 67 0.37 -10.27 -1.52
N ALA A 68 0.67 -10.51 -0.25
CA ALA A 68 1.32 -9.56 0.64
C ALA A 68 2.82 -9.79 0.68
N HIS A 69 3.61 -8.80 0.25
CA HIS A 69 5.06 -8.87 0.35
C HIS A 69 5.53 -8.84 1.82
N SER A 70 6.62 -9.52 2.15
CA SER A 70 7.21 -9.52 3.50
C SER A 70 7.35 -8.11 4.11
N SER A 71 7.62 -7.10 3.29
CA SER A 71 7.69 -5.69 3.73
C SER A 71 6.40 -5.16 4.34
N ILE A 72 5.22 -5.57 3.87
CA ILE A 72 3.93 -5.08 4.40
C ILE A 72 3.45 -5.90 5.60
N ILE A 73 3.85 -7.17 5.66
CA ILE A 73 3.55 -8.07 6.78
C ILE A 73 4.15 -7.50 8.09
N ASN A 74 5.29 -6.82 8.02
CA ASN A 74 5.89 -6.16 9.18
C ASN A 74 5.06 -4.99 9.75
N TYR A 75 4.16 -4.38 8.95
CA TYR A 75 3.28 -3.29 9.39
C TYR A 75 1.91 -3.78 9.90
N ASN A 76 1.63 -5.06 9.69
CA ASN A 76 0.35 -5.72 9.97
C ASN A 76 -0.08 -5.67 11.44
N GLY A 77 0.86 -5.50 12.38
CA GLY A 77 0.59 -5.51 13.82
C GLY A 77 0.32 -4.14 14.45
N GLN A 78 0.55 -3.04 13.73
CA GLN A 78 0.57 -1.69 14.33
C GLN A 78 -0.67 -0.86 13.99
N VAL A 79 -1.18 -0.94 12.77
CA VAL A 79 -2.33 -0.14 12.32
C VAL A 79 -3.20 -0.96 11.36
N PRO A 80 -4.54 -0.92 11.48
CA PRO A 80 -5.42 -1.56 10.50
C PRO A 80 -5.24 -0.92 9.12
N LEU A 81 -4.79 -1.71 8.15
CA LEU A 81 -4.65 -1.27 6.77
C LEU A 81 -6.01 -1.34 6.07
N ARG A 82 -6.30 -0.38 5.19
CA ARG A 82 -7.54 -0.38 4.41
C ARG A 82 -7.23 -0.20 2.93
N VAL A 83 -7.65 -1.14 2.11
CA VAL A 83 -7.60 -1.05 0.65
C VAL A 83 -8.90 -0.44 0.16
N ASP A 84 -8.81 0.66 -0.59
CA ASP A 84 -9.96 1.35 -1.18
C ASP A 84 -9.64 1.83 -2.60
N ILE A 85 -10.65 2.37 -3.29
CA ILE A 85 -10.48 3.02 -4.60
C ILE A 85 -10.44 4.53 -4.45
N GLU A 86 -9.40 5.11 -5.01
CA GLU A 86 -9.36 6.54 -5.31
C GLU A 86 -9.80 6.80 -6.74
N THR A 87 -10.62 7.85 -6.90
CA THR A 87 -10.94 8.40 -8.21
C THR A 87 -10.10 9.64 -8.41
N THR A 88 -9.14 9.56 -9.32
CA THR A 88 -8.29 10.68 -9.74
C THR A 88 -8.84 11.27 -11.05
N LEU A 89 -8.30 12.44 -11.44
CA LEU A 89 -8.60 13.05 -12.74
C LEU A 89 -8.20 12.18 -13.94
N PHE A 90 -7.37 11.15 -13.72
CA PHE A 90 -6.87 10.25 -14.75
C PHE A 90 -7.50 8.84 -14.71
N GLY A 91 -8.42 8.60 -13.78
CA GLY A 91 -9.10 7.31 -13.65
C GLY A 91 -9.21 6.81 -12.21
N LYS A 92 -9.67 5.57 -12.07
CA LYS A 92 -9.74 4.87 -10.79
C LYS A 92 -8.43 4.14 -10.51
N GLN A 93 -7.94 4.24 -9.29
CA GLN A 93 -6.76 3.52 -8.83
C GLN A 93 -7.02 2.91 -7.46
N LEU A 94 -6.37 1.79 -7.16
CA LEU A 94 -6.36 1.23 -5.82
C LEU A 94 -5.37 1.99 -4.94
N ALA A 95 -5.76 2.22 -3.69
CA ALA A 95 -4.94 2.87 -2.68
C ALA A 95 -5.01 2.10 -1.37
N VAL A 96 -3.93 2.17 -0.58
CA VAL A 96 -3.85 1.58 0.75
C VAL A 96 -3.73 2.70 1.77
N TYR A 97 -4.62 2.69 2.75
CA TYR A 97 -4.68 3.65 3.84
C TYR A 97 -4.34 2.98 5.18
N GLY A 98 -4.03 3.81 6.18
CA GLY A 98 -3.75 3.35 7.53
C GLY A 98 -2.26 3.11 7.81
N MET A 99 -1.36 3.33 6.86
CA MET A 99 0.06 3.37 7.22
C MET A 99 0.35 4.62 8.06
N PRO A 100 1.15 4.50 9.14
CA PRO A 100 1.58 5.66 9.89
C PRO A 100 2.29 6.62 8.92
N ILE A 101 1.82 7.86 8.85
CA ILE A 101 2.54 8.92 8.14
C ILE A 101 3.92 8.94 8.80
N PRO A 102 5.03 8.79 8.04
CA PRO A 102 6.35 8.91 8.62
C PRO A 102 6.36 10.22 9.37
N THR A 103 6.53 10.16 10.70
CA THR A 103 6.47 11.33 11.57
C THR A 103 7.42 12.34 11.00
N GLN A 104 6.85 13.39 10.40
CA GLN A 104 7.63 14.54 10.03
C GLN A 104 8.09 15.13 11.35
N SER A 105 9.30 14.78 11.77
CA SER A 105 10.12 15.75 12.47
C SER A 105 10.36 16.85 11.44
N CYS A 106 9.38 17.75 11.33
CA CYS A 106 9.68 19.12 10.98
C CYS A 106 10.62 19.56 12.09
N GLY A 107 11.93 19.49 11.83
CA GLY A 107 12.93 19.98 12.77
C GLY A 107 12.48 21.34 13.27
N ASP A 108 12.56 21.54 14.58
CA ASP A 108 12.14 22.77 15.25
C ASP A 108 12.45 23.98 14.37
N CYS A 109 11.41 24.69 13.92
CA CYS A 109 11.57 26.05 13.42
C CYS A 109 11.92 26.94 14.61
N SER A 110 13.12 26.75 15.14
CA SER A 110 13.79 27.65 16.07
C SER A 110 15.18 27.88 15.50
N LEU A 111 15.62 29.14 15.51
CA LEU A 111 16.82 29.72 14.88
C LEU A 111 16.51 30.28 13.47
N CYS A 112 16.47 31.59 13.24
CA CYS A 112 16.78 32.79 14.01
C CYS A 112 15.94 33.96 13.49
#